data_AF-A0A7J9HX89-F1
#
_entry.id   AF-A0A7J9HX89-F1
#
_cell.length_a   1.000
_cell.length_b   1.000
_cell.length_c   1.000
_cell.angle_alpha   90.00
_cell.angle_beta   90.00
_cell.angle_gamma   90.00
#
_symmetry.space_group_name_H-M   'P 1'
#
loop_
_entity.id
_entity.type
_entity.pdbx_description
1 polymer ?
#
loop_
_entity_poly.entity_id
_entity_poly.type
_entity_poly.pdbx_seq_one_letter_code
_entity_poly.pdbx_strand_id
1 'polypeptide(L)'
;MSGGGAPDFFYREAQRLGYVARSAFKLLQIQNQYKLIKPGCSVLDLGCAPGAWLQVACQSLGPLKNGGAVVGIDVKKVKVPSLHCDARVQTISADVMKLSKPQVMELSPKKKGFSVILSDMCPSVSGISTLDAALSFELGMRALDLAVSRAMNVSNDNFQNEGESCTCSPYDKGVLLSRGHLVIKLLESEDTKGEISPIIEPDLQTTLQKINMVKAQGYKILIQRDLFNLSRFKVTVRFRIFRLSATICYPNDLPDMNVEYGYV
;
A
#
# COMPACT_ATOMS: atom_id res chain seq x y z
N MET A 1 5.08 -40.63 -3.52
CA MET A 1 3.90 -40.00 -2.87
C MET A 1 4.42 -38.85 -2.02
N SER A 2 4.24 -37.62 -2.49
CA SER A 2 4.77 -36.41 -1.86
C SER A 2 4.02 -36.10 -0.57
N GLY A 3 4.76 -35.95 0.53
CA GLY A 3 4.21 -35.60 1.84
C GLY A 3 3.70 -34.15 1.85
N GLY A 4 2.38 -33.99 1.75
CA GLY A 4 1.73 -32.71 2.02
C GLY A 4 1.80 -32.41 3.51
N GLY A 5 2.68 -31.48 3.91
CA GLY A 5 2.76 -31.00 5.28
C GLY A 5 1.42 -30.43 5.74
N ALA A 6 1.04 -30.71 6.99
CA ALA A 6 -0.21 -30.24 7.58
C ALA A 6 -0.34 -28.71 7.45
N PRO A 7 -1.49 -28.17 6.99
CA PRO A 7 -1.67 -26.73 6.88
C PRO A 7 -1.54 -26.05 8.24
N ASP A 8 -0.84 -24.90 8.26
CA ASP A 8 -0.60 -24.12 9.48
C ASP A 8 -1.92 -23.66 10.15
N PHE A 9 -1.88 -23.35 11.44
CA PHE A 9 -3.05 -22.95 12.23
C PHE A 9 -3.84 -21.80 11.58
N PHE A 10 -3.15 -20.80 11.01
CA PHE A 10 -3.80 -19.64 10.40
C PHE A 10 -4.48 -19.99 9.08
N TYR A 11 -3.94 -20.93 8.32
CA TYR A 11 -4.64 -21.43 7.14
C TYR A 11 -5.97 -22.10 7.53
N ARG A 12 -5.95 -22.98 8.54
CA ARG A 12 -7.16 -23.66 9.02
C ARG A 12 -8.18 -22.66 9.59
N GLU A 13 -7.70 -21.68 10.35
CA GLU A 13 -8.55 -20.66 10.94
C GLU A 13 -9.17 -19.75 9.87
N ALA A 14 -8.42 -19.40 8.81
CA ALA A 14 -8.96 -18.66 7.67
C ALA A 14 -10.08 -19.44 6.99
N GLN A 15 -9.87 -20.74 6.72
CA GLN A 15 -10.91 -21.60 6.16
C GLN A 15 -12.14 -21.71 7.07
N ARG A 16 -11.94 -21.90 8.38
CA ARG A 16 -13.02 -21.96 9.38
C ARG A 16 -13.87 -20.70 9.37
N LEU A 17 -13.24 -19.53 9.20
CA LEU A 17 -13.90 -18.24 9.11
C LEU A 17 -14.43 -17.92 7.70
N GLY A 18 -14.17 -18.77 6.71
CA GLY A 18 -14.61 -18.61 5.32
C GLY A 18 -13.75 -17.64 4.48
N TYR A 19 -12.56 -17.29 4.95
CA TYR A 19 -11.56 -16.56 4.16
C TYR A 19 -10.79 -17.48 3.23
N VAL A 20 -10.53 -17.02 2.01
CA VAL A 20 -9.83 -17.81 0.97
C VAL A 20 -8.32 -17.94 1.22
N ALA A 21 -7.75 -17.09 2.07
CA ALA A 21 -6.34 -17.17 2.46
C ALA A 21 -6.10 -16.54 3.83
N ARG A 22 -5.05 -17.03 4.51
CA ARG A 22 -4.58 -16.48 5.80
C ARG A 22 -4.11 -15.02 5.73
N SER A 23 -3.87 -14.47 4.54
CA SER A 23 -3.54 -13.03 4.37
C SER A 23 -4.70 -12.12 4.76
N ALA A 24 -5.94 -12.62 4.86
CA ALA A 24 -7.09 -11.89 5.41
C ALA A 24 -6.79 -11.31 6.80
N PHE A 25 -6.08 -12.08 7.66
CA PHE A 25 -5.76 -11.63 9.02
C PHE A 25 -4.87 -10.39 9.05
N LYS A 26 -4.02 -10.18 8.04
CA LYS A 26 -3.19 -8.98 7.95
C LYS A 26 -4.06 -7.74 7.77
N LEU A 27 -4.98 -7.78 6.80
CA LEU A 27 -5.87 -6.64 6.57
C LEU A 27 -6.88 -6.46 7.70
N LEU A 28 -7.36 -7.54 8.33
CA LEU A 28 -8.20 -7.44 9.53
C LEU A 28 -7.47 -6.73 10.68
N GLN A 29 -6.20 -7.05 10.93
CA GLN A 29 -5.39 -6.37 11.95
C GLN A 29 -5.19 -4.89 11.61
N ILE A 30 -4.79 -4.58 10.37
CA ILE A 30 -4.63 -3.20 9.88
C ILE A 30 -5.95 -2.42 10.03
N GLN A 31 -7.05 -3.01 9.57
CA GLN A 31 -8.37 -2.40 9.64
C GLN A 31 -8.82 -2.21 11.08
N ASN A 32 -8.57 -3.17 11.98
CA ASN A 32 -8.92 -3.04 13.38
C ASN A 32 -8.19 -1.86 14.05
N GLN A 33 -6.90 -1.70 13.74
CA GLN A 33 -6.06 -0.67 14.34
C GLN A 33 -6.27 0.73 13.74
N TYR A 34 -6.43 0.82 12.42
CA TYR A 34 -6.41 2.11 11.71
C TYR A 34 -7.75 2.56 11.16
N LYS A 35 -8.76 1.68 11.10
CA LYS A 35 -10.11 1.97 10.60
C LYS A 35 -10.08 2.68 9.24
N LEU A 36 -9.27 2.15 8.31
CA LEU A 36 -9.03 2.77 7.00
C LEU A 36 -10.27 2.72 6.11
N ILE A 37 -10.90 1.55 6.04
CA ILE A 37 -12.07 1.32 5.21
C ILE A 37 -13.30 1.69 6.04
N LYS A 38 -13.92 2.82 5.73
CA LYS A 38 -15.17 3.25 6.37
C LYS A 38 -16.37 2.67 5.60
N PRO A 39 -17.55 2.58 6.25
CA PRO A 39 -18.76 2.17 5.54
C PRO A 39 -19.03 3.05 4.31
N GLY A 40 -19.38 2.43 3.18
CA GLY A 40 -19.66 3.14 1.93
C GLY A 40 -18.43 3.63 1.13
N CYS A 41 -17.21 3.30 1.57
CA CYS A 41 -15.99 3.64 0.85
C CYS A 41 -15.88 3.01 -0.55
N SER A 42 -15.12 3.66 -1.43
CA SER A 42 -14.57 3.04 -2.64
C SER A 42 -13.16 2.52 -2.35
N VAL A 43 -12.91 1.25 -2.61
CA VAL A 43 -11.65 0.55 -2.33
C VAL A 43 -11.09 -0.05 -3.62
N LEU A 44 -9.80 0.16 -3.87
CA LEU A 44 -9.04 -0.52 -4.92
C LEU A 44 -8.05 -1.48 -4.26
N ASP A 45 -7.99 -2.72 -4.71
CA ASP A 45 -7.08 -3.77 -4.22
C ASP A 45 -6.20 -4.26 -5.37
N LEU A 46 -4.91 -3.93 -5.33
CA LEU A 46 -3.91 -4.25 -6.34
C LEU A 46 -3.14 -5.52 -5.95
N GLY A 47 -3.07 -6.49 -6.86
CA GLY A 47 -2.54 -7.83 -6.56
C GLY A 47 -3.50 -8.63 -5.70
N CYS A 48 -4.80 -8.59 -6.04
CA CYS A 48 -5.85 -9.07 -5.15
C CYS A 48 -5.97 -10.59 -5.08
N ALA A 49 -5.26 -11.38 -5.89
CA ALA A 49 -5.36 -12.83 -5.84
C ALA A 49 -4.80 -13.40 -4.52
N PRO A 50 -5.49 -14.36 -3.86
CA PRO A 50 -6.68 -15.09 -4.30
C PRO A 50 -8.03 -14.45 -3.91
N GLY A 51 -8.04 -13.25 -3.31
CA GLY A 51 -9.27 -12.49 -2.99
C GLY A 51 -9.50 -12.25 -1.50
N ALA A 52 -8.56 -12.61 -0.62
CA ALA A 52 -8.74 -12.50 0.83
C ALA A 52 -8.92 -11.05 1.30
N TRP A 53 -8.20 -10.10 0.68
CA TRP A 53 -8.34 -8.68 1.00
C TRP A 53 -9.64 -8.08 0.45
N LEU A 54 -10.13 -8.57 -0.70
CA LEU A 54 -11.47 -8.24 -1.21
C LEU A 54 -12.58 -8.64 -0.23
N GLN A 55 -12.48 -9.81 0.40
CA GLN A 55 -13.43 -10.26 1.42
C GLN A 55 -13.48 -9.30 2.60
N VAL A 56 -12.31 -8.96 3.16
CA VAL A 56 -12.21 -8.05 4.31
C VAL A 56 -12.67 -6.63 3.93
N ALA A 57 -12.30 -6.15 2.74
CA ALA A 57 -12.72 -4.84 2.25
C ALA A 57 -14.24 -4.76 2.09
N CYS A 58 -14.86 -5.77 1.47
CA CYS A 58 -16.31 -5.83 1.28
C CYS A 58 -17.06 -5.82 2.62
N GLN A 59 -16.65 -6.67 3.56
CA GLN A 59 -17.24 -6.69 4.92
C GLN A 59 -17.09 -5.34 5.63
N SER A 60 -15.96 -4.65 5.44
CA SER A 60 -15.69 -3.35 6.04
C SER A 60 -16.57 -2.21 5.50
N LEU A 61 -17.19 -2.38 4.32
CA LEU A 61 -18.18 -1.43 3.80
C LEU A 61 -19.50 -1.43 4.60
N GLY A 62 -19.71 -2.43 5.45
CA GLY A 62 -20.93 -2.60 6.23
C GLY A 62 -22.14 -2.97 5.37
N PRO A 63 -23.38 -2.77 5.89
CA PRO A 63 -24.62 -3.11 5.18
C PRO A 63 -24.72 -2.49 3.79
N LEU A 64 -25.38 -3.19 2.86
CA LEU A 64 -25.50 -2.78 1.45
C LEU A 64 -26.08 -1.36 1.27
N LYS A 65 -26.99 -0.93 2.17
CA LYS A 65 -27.58 0.41 2.18
C LYS A 65 -26.56 1.55 2.32
N ASN A 66 -25.36 1.28 2.84
CA ASN A 66 -24.29 2.26 2.94
C ASN A 66 -23.59 2.50 1.59
N GLY A 67 -23.85 1.67 0.59
CA GLY A 67 -23.20 1.74 -0.71
C GLY A 67 -21.72 1.34 -0.65
N GLY A 68 -20.90 2.00 -1.46
CA GLY A 68 -19.48 1.69 -1.63
C GLY A 68 -19.21 0.69 -2.75
N ALA A 69 -17.93 0.47 -3.03
CA ALA A 69 -17.46 -0.45 -4.05
C ALA A 69 -16.06 -0.97 -3.72
N VAL A 70 -15.78 -2.20 -4.12
CA VAL A 70 -14.43 -2.79 -4.05
C VAL A 70 -14.06 -3.26 -5.45
N VAL A 71 -12.94 -2.74 -5.98
CA VAL A 71 -12.39 -3.17 -7.25
C VAL A 71 -11.07 -3.88 -6.99
N GLY A 72 -10.97 -5.15 -7.37
CA GLY A 72 -9.75 -5.94 -7.32
C GLY A 72 -9.12 -6.06 -8.69
N ILE A 73 -7.81 -5.85 -8.78
CA ILE A 73 -7.03 -6.05 -10.01
C ILE A 73 -5.89 -7.02 -9.74
N ASP A 74 -5.80 -8.07 -10.54
CA ASP A 74 -4.70 -9.02 -10.51
C ASP A 74 -4.44 -9.58 -11.90
N VAL A 75 -3.23 -10.05 -12.18
CA VAL A 75 -2.94 -10.76 -13.43
C VAL A 75 -3.71 -12.08 -13.53
N LYS A 76 -3.98 -12.71 -12.38
CA LYS A 76 -4.77 -13.94 -12.26
C LYS A 76 -6.25 -13.62 -12.17
N LYS A 77 -7.07 -14.49 -12.73
CA LYS A 77 -8.52 -14.44 -12.54
C LYS A 77 -8.87 -14.78 -11.09
N VAL A 78 -9.52 -13.85 -10.40
CA VAL A 78 -9.99 -14.02 -9.02
C VAL A 78 -11.49 -14.32 -9.01
N LYS A 79 -11.91 -15.26 -8.16
CA LYS A 79 -13.31 -15.52 -7.85
C LYS A 79 -13.48 -15.48 -6.34
N VAL A 80 -14.26 -14.52 -5.85
CA VAL A 80 -14.53 -14.37 -4.42
C VAL A 80 -15.78 -15.17 -3.99
N PRO A 81 -15.79 -15.80 -2.81
CA PRO A 81 -16.97 -16.47 -2.29
C PRO A 81 -18.10 -15.48 -1.95
N SER A 82 -19.35 -15.83 -2.27
CA SER A 82 -20.55 -15.04 -1.95
C SER A 82 -20.79 -14.86 -0.45
N LEU A 83 -20.22 -15.74 0.39
CA LEU A 83 -20.34 -15.64 1.85
C LEU A 83 -19.74 -14.34 2.40
N HIS A 84 -18.73 -13.79 1.74
CA HIS A 84 -17.96 -12.62 2.21
C HIS A 84 -18.03 -11.43 1.26
N CYS A 85 -18.46 -11.65 0.02
CA CYS A 85 -18.52 -10.63 -1.00
C CYS A 85 -19.94 -10.54 -1.57
N ASP A 86 -20.43 -9.30 -1.70
CA ASP A 86 -21.69 -8.99 -2.35
C ASP A 86 -21.47 -8.29 -3.70
N ALA A 87 -22.56 -7.79 -4.30
CA ALA A 87 -22.56 -7.17 -5.62
C ALA A 87 -21.65 -5.93 -5.74
N ARG A 88 -21.13 -5.38 -4.63
CA ARG A 88 -20.19 -4.25 -4.64
C ARG A 88 -18.76 -4.64 -5.01
N VAL A 89 -18.44 -5.94 -5.11
CA VAL A 89 -17.09 -6.41 -5.46
C VAL A 89 -17.00 -6.71 -6.95
N GLN A 90 -16.05 -6.06 -7.62
CA GLN A 90 -15.67 -6.32 -9.00
C GLN A 90 -14.21 -6.78 -9.06
N THR A 91 -13.93 -7.80 -9.86
CA THR A 91 -12.56 -8.31 -10.09
C THR A 91 -12.19 -8.22 -11.56
N ILE A 92 -10.98 -7.75 -11.84
CA ILE A 92 -10.48 -7.52 -13.19
C ILE A 92 -9.14 -8.24 -13.35
N SER A 93 -9.04 -9.04 -14.41
CA SER A 93 -7.80 -9.71 -14.78
C SER A 93 -6.97 -8.77 -15.65
N ALA A 94 -5.96 -8.12 -15.08
CA ALA A 94 -5.08 -7.19 -15.79
C ALA A 94 -3.73 -7.04 -15.09
N ASP A 95 -2.73 -6.63 -15.86
CA ASP A 95 -1.39 -6.32 -15.35
C ASP A 95 -1.34 -4.87 -14.85
N VAL A 96 -1.23 -4.70 -13.53
CA VAL A 96 -1.17 -3.39 -12.86
C VAL A 96 0.02 -2.56 -13.37
N MET A 97 1.12 -3.19 -13.76
CA MET A 97 2.30 -2.49 -14.30
C MET A 97 1.98 -1.78 -15.62
N LYS A 98 0.95 -2.21 -16.34
CA LYS A 98 0.58 -1.68 -17.67
C LYS A 98 -0.62 -0.73 -17.65
N LEU A 99 -1.36 -0.64 -16.55
CA LEU A 99 -2.57 0.18 -16.46
C LEU A 99 -2.29 1.69 -16.33
N SER A 100 -2.87 2.53 -17.18
CA SER A 100 -2.79 3.98 -16.98
C SER A 100 -3.71 4.46 -15.85
N LYS A 101 -3.40 5.61 -15.23
CA LYS A 101 -4.28 6.23 -14.22
C LYS A 101 -5.72 6.45 -14.75
N PRO A 102 -5.94 6.93 -16.00
CA PRO A 102 -7.29 7.02 -16.58
C PRO A 102 -8.01 5.68 -16.65
N GLN A 103 -7.31 4.59 -17.04
CA GLN A 103 -7.91 3.25 -17.08
C GLN A 103 -8.36 2.81 -15.69
N VAL A 104 -7.54 3.06 -14.65
CA VAL A 104 -7.90 2.73 -13.26
C VAL A 104 -9.02 3.64 -12.75
N MET A 105 -9.02 4.93 -13.12
CA MET A 105 -10.07 5.89 -12.75
C MET A 105 -11.43 5.49 -13.30
N GLU A 106 -11.49 4.96 -14.52
CA GLU A 106 -12.73 4.49 -15.17
C GLU A 106 -13.43 3.38 -14.35
N LEU A 107 -12.65 2.59 -13.62
CA LEU A 107 -13.16 1.51 -12.77
C LEU A 107 -13.74 2.04 -11.45
N SER A 108 -13.42 3.28 -11.08
CA SER A 108 -13.89 3.85 -9.82
C SER A 108 -15.36 4.28 -9.92
N PRO A 109 -16.13 4.22 -8.81
CA PRO A 109 -17.51 4.67 -8.79
C PRO A 109 -17.63 6.13 -9.25
N LYS A 110 -18.47 6.35 -10.27
CA LYS A 110 -18.70 7.68 -10.88
C LYS A 110 -17.42 8.36 -11.38
N LYS A 111 -16.35 7.59 -11.66
CA LYS A 111 -15.04 8.09 -12.13
C LYS A 111 -14.42 9.13 -11.19
N LYS A 112 -14.65 8.99 -9.88
CA LYS A 112 -14.18 9.95 -8.86
C LYS A 112 -12.88 9.53 -8.17
N GLY A 113 -12.51 8.26 -8.24
CA GLY A 113 -11.37 7.68 -7.56
C GLY A 113 -11.73 6.85 -6.34
N PHE A 114 -10.70 6.45 -5.59
CA PHE A 114 -10.79 5.53 -4.48
C PHE A 114 -10.46 6.21 -3.15
N SER A 115 -11.25 5.94 -2.13
CA SER A 115 -10.95 6.40 -0.77
C SER A 115 -9.81 5.61 -0.11
N VAL A 116 -9.65 4.35 -0.50
CA VAL A 116 -8.62 3.45 -0.01
C VAL A 116 -8.01 2.69 -1.19
N ILE A 117 -6.69 2.66 -1.27
CA ILE A 117 -5.94 1.79 -2.18
C ILE A 117 -5.12 0.83 -1.34
N LEU A 118 -5.23 -0.46 -1.65
CA LEU A 118 -4.52 -1.55 -1.03
C LEU A 118 -3.61 -2.19 -2.09
N SER A 119 -2.43 -2.64 -1.69
CA SER A 119 -1.51 -3.36 -2.56
C SER A 119 -0.86 -4.52 -1.78
N ASP A 120 -1.34 -5.74 -2.03
CA ASP A 120 -0.70 -7.00 -1.56
C ASP A 120 0.14 -7.65 -2.68
N MET A 121 0.39 -6.91 -3.78
CA MET A 121 1.27 -7.32 -4.88
C MET A 121 2.59 -7.87 -4.34
N CYS A 122 3.01 -9.00 -4.90
CA CYS A 122 4.21 -9.71 -4.53
C CYS A 122 4.83 -10.28 -5.81
N PRO A 123 6.15 -10.14 -6.01
CA PRO A 123 6.80 -10.72 -7.18
C PRO A 123 6.81 -12.25 -7.09
N SER A 124 7.11 -12.90 -8.21
CA SER A 124 7.53 -14.30 -8.20
C SER A 124 8.83 -14.39 -7.42
N VAL A 125 8.78 -15.03 -6.25
CA VAL A 125 9.91 -15.18 -5.35
C VAL A 125 10.99 -16.05 -6.00
N SER A 126 12.17 -15.47 -6.22
CA SER A 126 13.35 -16.15 -6.75
C SER A 126 14.11 -16.93 -5.67
N GLY A 127 13.96 -16.53 -4.40
CA GLY A 127 14.73 -17.02 -3.26
C GLY A 127 15.98 -16.18 -2.98
N ILE A 128 16.31 -15.22 -3.84
CA ILE A 128 17.35 -14.22 -3.61
C ILE A 128 16.68 -13.01 -2.94
N SER A 129 16.84 -12.88 -1.63
CA SER A 129 16.10 -11.91 -0.82
C SER A 129 16.28 -10.46 -1.25
N THR A 130 17.48 -10.08 -1.70
CA THR A 130 17.76 -8.73 -2.21
C THR A 130 17.03 -8.43 -3.52
N LEU A 131 17.04 -9.39 -4.46
CA LEU A 131 16.30 -9.29 -5.72
C LEU A 131 14.79 -9.24 -5.47
N ASP A 132 14.28 -10.13 -4.62
CA ASP A 132 12.85 -10.21 -4.29
C ASP A 132 12.38 -8.93 -3.59
N ALA A 133 13.20 -8.32 -2.73
CA ALA A 133 12.93 -7.03 -2.11
C ALA A 133 12.90 -5.88 -3.14
N ALA A 134 13.86 -5.83 -4.07
CA ALA A 134 13.90 -4.82 -5.14
C ALA A 134 12.68 -4.92 -6.07
N LEU A 135 12.29 -6.13 -6.48
CA LEU A 135 11.09 -6.35 -7.29
C LEU A 135 9.80 -6.01 -6.53
N SER A 136 9.73 -6.37 -5.25
CA SER A 136 8.59 -5.98 -4.39
C SER A 136 8.49 -4.46 -4.25
N PHE A 137 9.62 -3.78 -4.22
CA PHE A 137 9.68 -2.33 -4.16
C PHE A 137 9.15 -1.68 -5.44
N GLU A 138 9.54 -2.19 -6.61
CA GLU A 138 9.02 -1.73 -7.90
C GLU A 138 7.49 -1.83 -7.96
N LEU A 139 6.92 -2.97 -7.52
CA LEU A 139 5.47 -3.16 -7.41
C LEU A 139 4.82 -2.15 -6.46
N GLY A 140 5.45 -1.89 -5.31
CA GLY A 140 4.97 -0.88 -4.35
C GLY A 140 4.99 0.53 -4.94
N MET A 141 6.04 0.88 -5.68
CA MET A 141 6.15 2.18 -6.34
C MET A 141 5.14 2.34 -7.46
N ARG A 142 4.78 1.25 -8.13
CA ARG A 142 3.68 1.26 -9.08
C ARG A 142 2.35 1.62 -8.41
N ALA A 143 2.05 1.03 -7.25
CA ALA A 143 0.84 1.34 -6.50
C ALA A 143 0.81 2.83 -6.07
N LEU A 144 1.95 3.37 -5.64
CA LEU A 144 2.09 4.78 -5.30
C LEU A 144 1.88 5.69 -6.53
N ASP A 145 2.52 5.39 -7.66
CA ASP A 145 2.38 6.14 -8.91
C ASP A 145 0.92 6.19 -9.39
N LEU A 146 0.17 5.09 -9.29
CA LEU A 146 -1.27 5.11 -9.61
C LEU A 146 -2.07 5.95 -8.63
N ALA A 147 -1.73 5.89 -7.34
CA ALA A 147 -2.45 6.57 -6.28
C ALA A 147 -2.34 8.10 -6.39
N VAL A 148 -1.17 8.66 -6.72
CA VAL A 148 -0.89 10.10 -6.62
C VAL A 148 -0.50 10.74 -7.96
N SER A 149 -0.60 12.07 -8.07
CA SER A 149 -0.20 12.80 -9.29
C SER A 149 1.31 12.95 -9.42
N ARG A 150 1.87 12.95 -10.65
CA ARG A 150 3.32 13.12 -10.88
C ARG A 150 3.81 14.55 -10.88
N ALA A 151 2.90 15.55 -10.89
CA ALA A 151 3.21 16.98 -10.70
C ALA A 151 3.96 17.33 -9.38
N MET A 152 4.49 16.32 -8.67
CA MET A 152 5.25 16.40 -7.44
C MET A 152 6.77 16.25 -7.64
N ASN A 153 7.26 16.22 -8.90
CA ASN A 153 8.69 16.15 -9.23
C ASN A 153 9.30 17.48 -9.75
N VAL A 154 8.55 18.59 -9.82
CA VAL A 154 9.11 19.88 -10.26
C VAL A 154 9.50 20.72 -9.05
N SER A 155 10.69 20.47 -8.52
CA SER A 155 11.46 21.43 -7.71
C SER A 155 12.93 21.04 -7.85
N ASN A 156 13.56 21.58 -8.90
CA ASN A 156 15.01 21.71 -9.17
C ASN A 156 15.40 21.36 -10.61
N ASP A 157 14.74 21.96 -11.60
CA ASP A 157 15.46 22.29 -12.83
C ASP A 157 15.14 23.74 -13.20
N ASN A 158 16.19 24.55 -13.20
CA ASN A 158 16.18 25.91 -13.68
C ASN A 158 15.84 25.91 -15.17
N PHE A 159 14.57 26.09 -15.51
CA PHE A 159 14.18 26.63 -16.80
C PHE A 159 13.39 27.91 -16.57
N GLN A 160 14.08 29.03 -16.73
CA GLN A 160 13.45 30.30 -17.07
C GLN A 160 12.71 30.09 -18.39
N ASN A 161 11.39 29.98 -18.35
CA ASN A 161 10.51 30.44 -19.41
C ASN A 161 9.15 30.77 -18.77
N GLU A 162 8.92 32.06 -18.64
CA GLU A 162 7.67 32.68 -18.19
C GLU A 162 6.55 32.38 -19.20
N GLY A 163 5.36 31.98 -18.72
CA GLY A 163 4.12 32.21 -19.47
C GLY A 163 3.08 31.10 -19.62
N GLU A 164 3.27 29.88 -19.10
CA GLU A 164 2.20 28.85 -19.15
C GLU A 164 1.67 28.50 -17.76
N SER A 165 0.40 28.86 -17.53
CA SER A 165 -0.42 28.38 -16.42
C SER A 165 -0.33 26.85 -16.39
N CYS A 166 0.29 26.28 -15.34
CA CYS A 166 0.46 24.84 -15.14
C CYS A 166 -0.90 24.15 -15.06
N THR A 167 -1.51 23.88 -16.21
CA THR A 167 -2.65 22.98 -16.31
C THR A 167 -2.09 21.58 -16.17
N CYS A 168 -2.18 21.03 -14.96
CA CYS A 168 -1.91 19.61 -14.75
C CYS A 168 -2.82 18.84 -15.70
N SER A 169 -2.24 18.20 -16.72
CA SER A 169 -2.96 17.36 -17.66
C SER A 169 -3.93 16.44 -16.89
N PRO A 170 -5.23 16.35 -17.27
CA PRO A 170 -6.20 15.47 -16.61
C PRO A 170 -5.72 14.01 -16.52
N TYR A 171 -4.79 13.63 -17.41
CA TYR A 171 -4.17 12.31 -17.48
C TYR A 171 -3.16 12.03 -16.35
N ASP A 172 -2.70 13.05 -15.64
CA ASP A 172 -1.71 12.88 -14.56
C ASP A 172 -2.31 12.87 -13.15
N LYS A 173 -3.63 13.06 -13.02
CA LYS A 173 -4.32 13.00 -11.73
C LYS A 173 -4.30 11.58 -11.16
N GLY A 174 -3.76 11.42 -9.95
CA GLY A 174 -3.80 10.15 -9.20
C GLY A 174 -5.22 9.67 -8.91
N VAL A 175 -5.38 8.37 -8.68
CA VAL A 175 -6.71 7.75 -8.45
C VAL A 175 -7.12 7.70 -6.97
N LEU A 176 -6.24 8.09 -6.05
CA LEU A 176 -6.56 8.21 -4.62
C LEU A 176 -7.28 9.53 -4.36
N LEU A 177 -8.42 9.47 -3.68
CA LEU A 177 -9.13 10.66 -3.22
C LEU A 177 -8.31 11.41 -2.16
N SER A 178 -8.49 12.72 -2.10
CA SER A 178 -7.86 13.56 -1.08
C SER A 178 -8.15 13.02 0.32
N ARG A 179 -7.11 13.00 1.17
CA ARG A 179 -7.15 12.42 2.53
C ARG A 179 -7.46 10.92 2.57
N GLY A 180 -7.37 10.24 1.43
CA GLY A 180 -7.49 8.80 1.31
C GLY A 180 -6.34 8.05 1.98
N HIS A 181 -6.44 6.72 1.94
CA HIS A 181 -5.48 5.83 2.57
C HIS A 181 -4.84 4.90 1.54
N LEU A 182 -3.53 4.72 1.66
CA LEU A 182 -2.76 3.81 0.81
C LEU A 182 -2.04 2.79 1.70
N VAL A 183 -2.24 1.51 1.42
CA VAL A 183 -1.52 0.41 2.09
C VAL A 183 -0.68 -0.31 1.04
N ILE A 184 0.63 -0.41 1.29
CA ILE A 184 1.56 -1.10 0.39
C ILE A 184 2.30 -2.17 1.18
N LYS A 185 2.33 -3.39 0.65
CA LYS A 185 3.24 -4.43 1.11
C LYS A 185 4.59 -4.33 0.43
N LEU A 186 5.65 -4.43 1.25
CA LEU A 186 7.03 -4.52 0.80
C LEU A 186 7.70 -5.73 1.46
N LEU A 187 8.47 -6.49 0.68
CA LEU A 187 9.39 -7.50 1.19
C LEU A 187 10.67 -6.84 1.72
N GLU A 188 11.19 -7.35 2.83
CA GLU A 188 12.50 -6.96 3.37
C GLU A 188 13.52 -8.08 3.16
N SER A 189 14.75 -7.71 2.82
CA SER A 189 15.88 -8.65 2.72
C SER A 189 16.44 -8.96 4.12
N GLU A 190 16.82 -10.22 4.36
CA GLU A 190 17.48 -10.64 5.60
C GLU A 190 18.94 -10.19 5.67
N ASP A 191 19.60 -10.04 4.52
CA ASP A 191 21.01 -9.65 4.40
C ASP A 191 21.26 -8.20 4.81
N THR A 192 20.18 -7.41 4.92
CA THR A 192 20.20 -5.99 5.25
C THR A 192 19.67 -5.75 6.66
N LYS A 193 20.14 -6.53 7.65
CA LYS A 193 19.94 -6.22 9.08
C LYS A 193 20.76 -4.97 9.45
N GLY A 194 20.36 -3.81 8.95
CA GLY A 194 20.93 -2.51 9.32
C GLY A 194 21.28 -1.60 8.15
N GLU A 195 21.70 -2.16 7.02
CA GLU A 195 22.08 -1.40 5.82
C GLU A 195 21.44 -2.04 4.61
N ILE A 196 20.54 -1.29 3.98
CA ILE A 196 19.89 -1.69 2.74
C ILE A 196 20.97 -1.61 1.67
N SER A 197 21.15 -2.67 0.86
CA SER A 197 22.17 -2.73 -0.21
C SER A 197 22.34 -1.36 -0.88
N PRO A 198 23.58 -0.88 -1.12
CA PRO A 198 23.83 0.42 -1.73
C PRO A 198 23.21 0.59 -3.13
N ILE A 199 22.73 -0.50 -3.74
CA ILE A 199 21.97 -0.48 -5.00
C ILE A 199 20.50 -0.05 -4.79
N ILE A 200 19.91 -0.37 -3.64
CA ILE A 200 18.51 -0.09 -3.29
C ILE A 200 18.39 1.21 -2.47
N GLU A 201 19.45 1.60 -1.76
CA GLU A 201 19.46 2.71 -0.82
C GLU A 201 19.14 4.09 -1.44
N PRO A 202 19.67 4.48 -2.61
CA PRO A 202 19.35 5.76 -3.25
C PRO A 202 17.86 5.83 -3.62
N ASP A 203 17.34 4.76 -4.25
CA ASP A 203 15.95 4.68 -4.67
C ASP A 203 15.00 4.64 -3.48
N LEU A 204 15.38 3.98 -2.39
CA LEU A 204 14.59 3.91 -1.17
C LEU A 204 14.58 5.25 -0.41
N GLN A 205 15.70 5.98 -0.32
CA GLN A 205 15.71 7.31 0.31
C GLN A 205 14.88 8.32 -0.48
N THR A 206 15.07 8.39 -1.80
CA THR A 206 14.22 9.20 -2.69
C THR A 206 12.76 8.78 -2.58
N THR A 207 12.49 7.50 -2.36
CA THR A 207 11.12 7.00 -2.16
C THR A 207 10.56 7.34 -0.80
N LEU A 208 11.33 7.24 0.28
CA LEU A 208 10.89 7.67 1.61
C LEU A 208 10.63 9.18 1.61
N GLN A 209 11.45 9.97 0.89
CA GLN A 209 11.17 11.38 0.62
C GLN A 209 9.84 11.55 -0.12
N LYS A 210 9.60 10.83 -1.23
CA LYS A 210 8.31 10.86 -1.96
C LYS A 210 7.14 10.49 -1.05
N ILE A 211 7.26 9.42 -0.25
CA ILE A 211 6.23 8.99 0.70
C ILE A 211 5.99 10.07 1.76
N ASN A 212 7.04 10.73 2.26
CA ASN A 212 6.92 11.81 3.24
C ASN A 212 6.27 13.05 2.62
N MET A 213 6.62 13.42 1.38
CA MET A 213 5.98 14.50 0.64
C MET A 213 4.49 14.22 0.43
N VAL A 214 4.12 12.99 0.08
CA VAL A 214 2.72 12.59 -0.06
C VAL A 214 2.00 12.62 1.31
N LYS A 215 2.65 12.20 2.39
CA LYS A 215 2.08 12.30 3.75
C LYS A 215 1.83 13.76 4.17
N ALA A 216 2.72 14.69 3.81
CA ALA A 216 2.57 16.12 4.11
C ALA A 216 1.31 16.73 3.47
N GLN A 217 0.79 16.11 2.41
CA GLN A 217 -0.45 16.53 1.73
C GLN A 217 -1.71 15.90 2.34
N GLY A 218 -1.59 15.23 3.49
CA GLY A 218 -2.72 14.68 4.24
C GLY A 218 -3.13 13.26 3.84
N TYR A 219 -2.38 12.59 2.97
CA TYR A 219 -2.56 11.17 2.69
C TYR A 219 -1.99 10.31 3.83
N LYS A 220 -2.68 9.22 4.16
CA LYS A 220 -2.17 8.24 5.13
C LYS A 220 -1.60 7.04 4.38
N ILE A 221 -0.28 6.89 4.39
CA ILE A 221 0.42 5.74 3.80
C ILE A 221 0.87 4.80 4.91
N LEU A 222 0.48 3.53 4.80
CA LEU A 222 0.93 2.43 5.66
C LEU A 222 1.75 1.45 4.85
N ILE A 223 2.93 1.08 5.36
CA ILE A 223 3.80 0.08 4.76
C ILE A 223 3.71 -1.18 5.61
N GLN A 224 3.26 -2.27 5.02
CA GLN A 224 3.34 -3.60 5.61
C GLN A 224 4.67 -4.24 5.19
N ARG A 225 5.55 -4.50 6.16
CA ARG A 225 6.83 -5.17 5.93
C ARG A 225 6.69 -6.66 6.23
N ASP A 226 7.00 -7.49 5.24
CA ASP A 226 7.09 -8.93 5.40
C ASP A 226 8.57 -9.36 5.36
N LEU A 227 9.07 -9.96 6.45
CA LEU A 227 10.41 -10.54 6.50
C LEU A 227 10.42 -11.90 5.80
N PHE A 228 11.33 -12.08 4.85
CA PHE A 228 11.48 -13.31 4.09
C PHE A 228 12.40 -14.31 4.81
N ASN A 229 11.85 -15.24 5.60
CA ASN A 229 12.65 -16.27 6.27
C ASN A 229 12.42 -17.68 5.70
N LEU A 230 13.37 -18.18 4.90
CA LEU A 230 13.35 -19.53 4.30
C LEU A 230 13.53 -20.67 5.32
N SER A 231 13.96 -20.39 6.55
CA SER A 231 14.35 -21.44 7.52
C SER A 231 13.26 -21.84 8.53
N ARG A 232 12.10 -21.15 8.60
CA ARG A 232 11.18 -21.37 9.74
C ARG A 232 9.66 -21.44 9.49
N PHE A 233 9.13 -21.28 8.28
CA PHE A 233 7.66 -21.24 8.05
C PHE A 233 6.91 -20.38 9.09
N LYS A 234 7.56 -19.32 9.62
CA LYS A 234 7.00 -18.39 10.61
C LYS A 234 6.91 -17.02 9.94
N VAL A 235 5.71 -16.64 9.54
CA VAL A 235 5.41 -15.25 9.20
C VAL A 235 5.41 -14.47 10.51
N THR A 236 6.54 -13.85 10.84
CA THR A 236 6.58 -12.85 11.92
C THR A 236 6.17 -11.53 11.31
N VAL A 237 4.91 -11.15 11.47
CA VAL A 237 4.45 -9.80 11.12
C VAL A 237 5.05 -8.84 12.14
N ARG A 238 6.14 -8.15 11.79
CA ARG A 238 6.68 -7.05 12.60
C ARG A 238 6.03 -5.75 12.17
N PHE A 239 5.10 -5.24 12.97
CA PHE A 239 4.61 -3.88 12.83
C PHE A 239 5.66 -2.92 13.40
N ARG A 240 6.48 -2.31 12.54
CA ARG A 240 7.25 -1.11 12.91
C ARG A 240 6.73 0.05 12.06
N ILE A 241 5.88 0.86 12.67
CA ILE A 241 5.37 2.08 12.06
C ILE A 241 6.23 3.22 12.56
N PHE A 242 6.87 3.92 11.64
CA PHE A 242 7.46 5.21 11.95
C PHE A 242 6.31 6.19 12.25
N ARG A 243 6.09 6.46 13.53
CA ARG A 243 5.51 7.72 13.98
C ARG A 243 6.65 8.74 13.87
N LEU A 244 6.78 9.39 12.72
CA LEU A 244 7.55 10.64 12.67
C LEU A 244 6.63 11.69 13.29
N SER A 245 6.87 12.02 14.55
CA SER A 245 6.46 13.31 15.08
C SER A 245 7.04 14.36 14.13
N ALA A 246 6.17 15.09 13.45
CA ALA A 246 6.57 16.27 12.72
C ALA A 246 6.92 17.34 13.76
N THR A 247 8.19 17.39 14.17
CA THR A 247 8.78 18.67 14.57
C THR A 247 9.43 19.21 13.31
N ILE A 248 8.73 20.11 12.63
CA ILE A 248 9.32 20.93 11.57
C ILE A 248 10.22 21.93 12.30
N CYS A 249 11.52 21.64 12.38
CA CYS A 249 12.52 22.65 12.68
C CYS A 249 12.91 23.32 11.36
N TYR A 250 12.50 24.57 11.17
CA TYR A 250 13.09 25.42 10.15
C TYR A 250 14.53 25.76 10.59
N PRO A 251 15.53 25.70 9.69
CA PRO A 251 16.81 26.31 9.94
C PRO A 251 16.62 27.81 9.79
N ASN A 252 16.53 28.57 10.90
CA ASN A 252 16.97 29.98 11.03
C ASN A 252 16.53 30.73 12.29
N ASP A 253 16.02 30.07 13.35
CA ASP A 253 15.74 30.78 14.62
C ASP A 253 16.48 30.14 15.80
N LEU A 254 17.74 30.55 15.99
CA LEU A 254 18.39 30.52 17.30
C LEU A 254 18.19 31.89 17.96
N PRO A 255 17.57 31.95 19.14
CA PRO A 255 18.05 32.83 20.18
C PRO A 255 18.69 31.96 21.27
N ASP A 256 19.93 32.34 21.63
CA ASP A 256 20.62 31.86 22.81
C ASP A 256 19.71 31.91 24.04
N MET A 257 19.48 30.77 24.69
CA MET A 257 19.24 30.75 26.13
C MET A 257 19.76 29.45 26.75
N ASN A 258 20.75 29.65 27.63
CA ASN A 258 21.15 28.74 28.70
C ASN A 258 19.92 28.23 29.49
N VAL A 259 20.01 27.02 30.05
CA VAL A 259 19.88 26.73 31.50
C VAL A 259 19.73 25.22 31.76
N GLU A 260 20.63 24.76 32.63
CA GLU A 260 20.67 23.65 33.62
C GLU A 260 19.98 22.30 33.40
N TYR A 261 20.79 21.25 33.63
CA TYR A 261 20.39 19.87 33.92
C TYR A 261 19.80 19.74 35.32
N GLY A 262 18.67 19.04 35.44
CA GLY A 262 18.16 18.53 36.71
C GLY A 262 17.64 17.09 36.54
N TYR A 263 18.27 16.15 37.24
CA TYR A 263 17.81 14.77 37.43
C TYR A 263 16.73 14.72 38.52
N VAL A 264 15.61 14.05 38.26
CA VAL A 264 14.92 13.15 39.21
C VAL A 264 14.25 12.01 38.43
#